data_AF-B7WT83-F1
#
_entry.id   AF-B7WT83-F1
#
_cell.length_a   1.000
_cell.length_b   1.000
_cell.length_c   1.000
_cell.angle_alpha   90.00
_cell.angle_beta   90.00
_cell.angle_gamma   90.00
#
_symmetry.space_group_name_H-M   'P 1'
#
loop_
_entity.id
_entity.type
_entity.pdbx_description
1 polymer ?
#
loop_
_entity_poly.entity_id
_entity_poly.type
_entity_poly.pdbx_seq_one_letter_code
_entity_poly.pdbx_strand_id
1 'polypeptide(L)'
;MVLLHAGFNEQGFLSWPREASFFKACGAGPYDRQLLQPFTLVWVSAKVTGQAELAGTQIPVIEIDALYRGSDCQQGDTAPQCVHSYLQPLKKPQ
;
A
#
# COMPACT_ATOMS: atom_id res chain seq x y z
N MET A 1 0.42 -7.71 -4.47
CA MET A 1 0.26 -7.12 -3.13
C MET A 1 -1.13 -7.47 -2.64
N VAL A 2 -1.27 -7.84 -1.38
CA VAL A 2 -2.55 -8.20 -0.76
C VAL A 2 -2.90 -7.05 0.19
N LEU A 3 -4.10 -6.49 0.08
CA LEU A 3 -4.54 -5.34 0.88
C LEU A 3 -5.56 -5.81 1.91
N LEU A 4 -5.28 -5.52 3.18
CA LEU A 4 -6.29 -5.40 4.20
C LEU A 4 -6.61 -3.89 4.28
N HIS A 5 -7.69 -3.46 3.63
CA HIS A 5 -8.11 -2.06 3.69
C HIS A 5 -9.35 -1.94 4.56
N ALA A 6 -9.29 -1.08 5.57
CA ALA A 6 -10.51 -0.68 6.26
C ALA A 6 -11.34 0.19 5.30
N GLY A 7 -12.58 -0.19 5.05
CA GLY A 7 -13.53 0.56 4.23
C GLY A 7 -14.61 1.18 5.10
N PHE A 8 -15.06 2.38 4.74
CA PHE A 8 -16.31 2.91 5.28
C PHE A 8 -17.48 2.21 4.59
N ASN A 9 -18.43 1.66 5.37
CA ASN A 9 -19.68 1.15 4.82
C ASN A 9 -20.61 2.31 4.42
N GLU A 10 -21.76 2.00 3.81
CA GLU A 10 -22.75 3.00 3.37
C GLU A 10 -23.26 3.88 4.52
N GLN A 11 -23.11 3.43 5.77
CA GLN A 11 -23.49 4.14 6.99
C GLN A 11 -22.31 4.92 7.62
N GLY A 12 -21.13 4.95 6.99
CA GLY A 12 -19.96 5.69 7.45
C GLY A 12 -19.18 5.02 8.59
N PHE A 13 -19.38 3.73 8.86
CA PHE A 13 -18.58 2.98 9.82
C PHE A 13 -17.35 2.37 9.17
N LEU A 14 -16.20 2.58 9.81
CA LEU A 14 -14.94 1.96 9.41
C LEU A 14 -14.98 0.46 9.77
N SER A 15 -14.83 -0.41 8.77
CA SER A 15 -14.82 -1.86 8.95
C SER A 15 -13.65 -2.51 8.24
N TRP A 16 -13.06 -3.52 8.86
CA TRP A 16 -12.01 -4.33 8.25
C TRP A 16 -12.67 -5.50 7.51
N PRO A 17 -12.44 -5.68 6.20
CA PRO A 17 -12.94 -6.83 5.47
C PRO A 17 -12.34 -8.10 6.05
N ARG A 18 -13.15 -9.16 6.13
CA ARG A 18 -12.70 -10.47 6.63
C ARG A 18 -11.68 -11.12 5.71
N GLU A 19 -11.74 -10.77 4.42
CA GLU A 19 -10.88 -11.33 3.38
C GLU A 19 -10.04 -10.23 2.75
N ALA A 20 -8.78 -10.55 2.53
CA ALA A 20 -7.88 -9.62 1.89
C ALA A 20 -8.20 -9.53 0.40
N SER A 21 -8.18 -8.32 -0.15
CA SER A 21 -8.52 -8.06 -1.55
C SER A 21 -7.28 -7.68 -2.34
N PHE A 22 -7.25 -8.07 -3.61
CA PHE A 22 -6.24 -7.62 -4.55
C PHE A 22 -6.62 -6.26 -5.11
N PHE A 23 -5.60 -5.47 -5.47
CA PHE A 23 -5.76 -4.20 -6.17
C PHE A 23 -4.60 -4.01 -7.14
N LYS A 24 -4.77 -3.10 -8.10
CA LYS A 24 -3.72 -2.66 -9.00
C LYS A 24 -3.41 -1.20 -8.72
N ALA A 25 -2.18 -0.88 -8.35
CA ALA A 25 -1.76 0.52 -8.24
C ALA A 25 -1.48 1.11 -9.63
N CYS A 26 -2.10 2.24 -9.97
CA CYS A 26 -1.75 3.07 -11.12
C CYS A 26 -0.93 4.29 -10.66
N GLY A 27 0.41 4.15 -10.64
CA GLY A 27 1.35 5.24 -10.35
C GLY A 27 1.98 5.16 -8.95
N ALA A 28 3.16 5.73 -8.70
CA ALA A 28 4.19 6.33 -9.56
C ALA A 28 5.49 5.55 -9.31
N GLY A 29 6.28 5.28 -10.36
CA GLY A 29 7.63 4.68 -10.28
C GLY A 29 7.77 3.35 -9.52
N PRO A 30 8.93 2.69 -9.58
CA PRO A 30 9.28 1.65 -8.61
C PRO A 30 9.59 2.29 -7.25
N TYR A 31 9.22 1.64 -6.16
CA TYR A 31 9.74 1.96 -4.83
C TYR A 31 11.06 1.24 -4.58
N ASP A 32 11.85 1.72 -3.63
CA ASP A 32 13.06 1.01 -3.18
C ASP A 32 12.69 -0.37 -2.62
N ARG A 33 13.25 -1.42 -3.21
CA ARG A 33 12.99 -2.82 -2.83
C ARG A 33 13.61 -3.20 -1.49
N GLN A 34 14.57 -2.43 -0.98
CA GLN A 34 15.07 -2.62 0.39
C GLN A 34 14.06 -2.12 1.42
N LEU A 35 13.23 -1.14 1.07
CA LEU A 35 12.23 -0.56 1.97
C LEU A 35 10.85 -1.22 1.85
N LEU A 36 10.51 -1.78 0.68
CA LEU A 36 9.28 -2.55 0.41
C LEU A 36 9.60 -3.98 -0.01
N GLN A 37 9.82 -4.84 0.99
CA GLN A 37 9.98 -6.28 0.80
C GLN A 37 8.63 -7.00 0.84
N PRO A 38 8.55 -8.27 0.40
CA PRO A 38 7.38 -9.09 0.67
C PRO A 38 7.02 -9.04 2.18
N PHE A 39 5.72 -8.93 2.47
CA PHE A 39 5.16 -8.86 3.84
C PHE A 39 5.50 -7.60 4.65
N THR A 40 6.07 -6.55 4.06
CA THR A 40 6.20 -5.25 4.72
C THR A 40 4.83 -4.64 5.05
N LEU A 41 4.62 -4.26 6.31
CA LEU A 41 3.41 -3.56 6.75
C LEU A 41 3.42 -2.10 6.27
N VAL A 42 2.37 -1.71 5.56
CA VAL A 42 2.19 -0.35 5.04
C VAL A 42 0.76 0.13 5.25
N TRP A 43 0.62 1.45 5.41
CA TRP A 43 -0.64 2.17 5.33
C TRP A 43 -0.68 2.95 4.03
N VAL A 44 -1.80 2.85 3.32
CA VAL A 44 -1.99 3.46 2.01
C VAL A 44 -3.14 4.47 2.09
N SER A 45 -2.87 5.70 1.67
CA SER A 45 -3.91 6.66 1.27
C SER A 45 -3.98 6.67 -0.24
N ALA A 46 -5.14 6.35 -0.81
CA ALA A 46 -5.32 6.22 -2.25
C ALA A 46 -6.75 6.52 -2.69
N LYS A 47 -6.91 6.83 -3.98
CA LYS A 47 -8.20 6.99 -4.64
C LYS A 47 -8.45 5.84 -5.60
N VAL A 48 -9.67 5.32 -5.66
CA VAL A 48 -10.06 4.37 -6.71
C VAL A 48 -10.28 5.14 -8.01
N THR A 49 -9.54 4.78 -9.06
CA THR A 49 -9.58 5.45 -10.36
C THR A 49 -10.18 4.58 -11.46
N GLY A 50 -10.39 3.28 -11.20
CA GLY A 50 -10.99 2.38 -12.17
C GLY A 50 -11.07 0.94 -11.67
N GLN A 51 -11.25 0.02 -12.62
CA GLN A 51 -11.32 -1.42 -12.39
C GLN A 51 -10.39 -2.15 -13.35
N ALA A 52 -9.90 -3.32 -12.95
CA ALA A 52 -9.09 -4.22 -13.76
C ALA A 52 -9.46 -5.67 -13.46
N GLU A 53 -9.07 -6.59 -14.35
CA GLU A 53 -9.27 -8.02 -14.13
C GLU A 53 -7.97 -8.69 -13.67
N LEU A 54 -8.07 -9.54 -12.64
CA LEU A 54 -6.99 -10.40 -12.16
C LEU A 54 -7.55 -11.82 -11.94
N ALA A 55 -7.10 -12.76 -12.76
CA ALA A 55 -7.54 -14.17 -12.70
C ALA A 55 -9.08 -14.34 -12.70
N GLY A 56 -9.79 -13.56 -13.53
CA GLY A 56 -11.26 -13.58 -13.63
C GLY A 56 -11.99 -12.76 -12.57
N THR A 57 -11.29 -12.19 -11.59
CA THR A 57 -11.86 -11.34 -10.54
C THR A 57 -11.67 -9.86 -10.88
N GLN A 58 -12.74 -9.06 -10.78
CA GLN A 58 -12.65 -7.60 -10.88
C GLN A 58 -12.00 -7.03 -9.63
N ILE A 59 -10.96 -6.22 -9.81
CA ILE A 59 -10.18 -5.60 -8.74
C ILE A 59 -10.07 -4.09 -8.96
N PRO A 60 -10.08 -3.27 -7.88
CA PRO A 60 -9.93 -1.84 -8.01
C PRO A 60 -8.55 -1.46 -8.53
N VAL A 61 -8.54 -0.48 -9.43
CA VAL A 61 -7.33 0.27 -9.77
C VAL A 61 -7.28 1.49 -8.86
N ILE A 62 -6.16 1.68 -8.14
CA ILE A 62 -5.99 2.78 -7.20
C ILE A 62 -4.80 3.66 -7.57
N GLU A 63 -4.96 4.97 -7.41
CA GLU A 63 -3.87 5.95 -7.44
C GLU A 63 -3.43 6.22 -6.00
N ILE A 64 -2.16 5.93 -5.69
CA ILE A 64 -1.61 6.10 -4.34
C ILE A 64 -1.20 7.56 -4.14
N ASP A 65 -1.87 8.24 -3.22
CA ASP A 65 -1.53 9.61 -2.81
C ASP A 65 -0.38 9.60 -1.78
N ALA A 66 -0.39 8.64 -0.85
CA ALA A 66 0.65 8.48 0.16
C ALA A 66 0.81 7.02 0.59
N LEU A 67 2.07 6.60 0.75
CA LEU A 67 2.44 5.31 1.29
C LEU A 67 3.26 5.51 2.56
N TYR A 68 2.73 5.10 3.71
CA TYR A 68 3.44 5.15 4.99
C TYR A 68 3.86 3.75 5.40
N ARG A 69 5.14 3.56 5.70
CA ARG A 69 5.69 2.28 6.08
C ARG A 69 5.84 2.18 7.58
N GLY A 70 5.31 1.10 8.15
CA GLY A 70 5.57 0.74 9.55
C GLY A 70 6.97 0.20 9.76
N SER A 71 7.37 0.10 11.01
CA SER A 71 8.52 -0.70 11.40
C SER A 71 8.07 -1.73 12.43
N ASP A 72 8.54 -2.95 12.23
CA ASP A 72 8.47 -4.09 13.14
C ASP A 72 9.81 -4.36 13.83
N CYS A 73 10.82 -3.48 13.62
CA CYS A 73 12.13 -3.58 14.26
C CYS A 73 12.08 -3.22 15.75
N GLN A 74 13.15 -3.56 16.47
CA GLN A 74 13.27 -3.25 17.89
C GLN A 74 13.56 -1.76 18.12
N GLN A 75 13.21 -1.27 19.31
CA GLN A 75 13.54 0.08 19.71
C GLN A 75 15.06 0.28 19.72
N GLY A 76 15.55 1.28 18.98
CA GLY A 76 16.98 1.59 18.86
C GLY A 76 17.63 1.12 17.56
N ASP A 77 16.93 0.31 16.75
CA ASP A 77 17.42 -0.05 15.42
C ASP A 77 17.38 1.18 14.48
N THR A 78 18.52 1.45 13.84
CA THR A 78 18.71 2.65 12.99
C THR A 78 18.91 2.32 11.51
N ALA A 79 18.89 1.03 11.16
CA ALA A 79 18.98 0.63 9.77
C ALA A 79 17.84 1.26 8.95
N PRO A 80 18.05 1.64 7.68
CA PRO A 80 17.01 2.31 6.89
C PRO A 80 15.67 1.56 6.86
N GLN A 81 15.71 0.23 6.88
CA GLN A 81 14.52 -0.61 6.94
C GLN A 81 13.77 -0.58 8.28
N CYS A 82 14.35 -0.02 9.33
CA CYS A 82 13.75 0.10 10.66
C CYS A 82 13.15 1.48 10.95
N VAL A 83 13.28 2.44 10.02
CA VAL A 83 12.73 3.79 10.19
C VAL A 83 11.32 3.88 9.60
N HIS A 84 10.29 4.01 10.44
CA HIS A 84 8.94 4.28 9.94
C HIS A 84 8.91 5.65 9.22
N SER A 85 8.36 5.70 8.00
CA SER A 85 8.40 6.92 7.18
C SER A 85 7.42 6.85 6.01
N TYR A 86 7.12 8.02 5.44
CA TYR A 86 6.48 8.10 4.14
C TYR A 86 7.48 7.70 3.05
N LEU A 87 7.06 6.77 2.20
CA LEU A 87 7.81 6.35 1.04
C LEU A 87 7.39 7.16 -0.18
N GLN A 88 8.38 7.54 -0.96
CA GLN A 88 8.19 8.15 -2.27
C GLN A 88 8.64 7.18 -3.35
N PRO A 89 8.00 7.19 -4.52
CA PRO A 89 8.54 6.58 -5.72
C PRO A 89 9.98 6.98 -5.98
N LEU A 90 10.79 6.05 -6.49
CA LEU A 90 12.08 6.42 -7.07
C LEU A 90 11.83 7.39 -8.22
N LYS A 91 12.51 8.54 -8.17
CA LYS A 91 12.51 9.49 -9.29
C LYS A 91 12.99 8.75 -10.53
N LYS A 92 12.25 8.85 -11.65
CA LYS A 92 12.76 8.36 -12.93
C LYS A 92 14.10 9.05 -13.21
N PRO A 93 15.13 8.32 -13.68
CA PRO A 93 16.30 8.97 -14.27
C PRO A 93 15.82 9.96 -15.34
N GLN A 94 16.37 11.17 -15.31
CA GLN A 94 16.11 12.19 -16.33
C GLN A 94 16.70 11.78 -17.68
#